data_AF-A0A7C0Y0F5-F1
#
_entry.id   AF-A0A7C0Y0F5-F1
#
_cell.length_a   1.000
_cell.length_b   1.000
_cell.length_c   1.000
_cell.angle_alpha   90.00
_cell.angle_beta   90.00
_cell.angle_gamma   90.00
#
_symmetry.space_group_name_H-M   'P 1'
#
loop_
_entity.id
_entity.type
_entity.pdbx_description
1 polymer ?
#
loop_
_entity_poly.entity_id
_entity_poly.type
_entity_poly.pdbx_seq_one_letter_code
_entity_poly.pdbx_strand_id
1 'polypeptide(L)'
;SESGIVPDLIINPHAFPSRMTIGQLLESIAGKVGALKGEFVDGTPFMGKPIQELRAELERLGFRSSGKEILYDGLTGKKLEAEIFIGVVYYQKLHHLVRDKIHARARGQVQMLTRQPTEGRSRGGGLKFGEMERDCLIAHGASFLLLDRLLEQSDKFTAHFCKLCGLPAYYDLKQERFLCPIHGKDTEVAAVSLPYAFYLLLEELMSMGIYPRLLFGEEV
;
A
#
# COMPACT_ATOMS: atom_id res chain seq x y z
N SER A 1 5.26 6.18 -36.82
CA SER A 1 6.15 5.28 -37.58
C SER A 1 6.39 5.86 -38.96
N GLU A 2 7.39 5.38 -39.71
CA GLU A 2 7.51 5.62 -41.17
C GLU A 2 6.20 5.25 -41.91
N SER A 3 5.51 4.21 -41.43
CA SER A 3 4.20 3.74 -41.89
C SER A 3 3.00 4.54 -41.32
N GLY A 4 3.24 5.60 -40.54
CA GLY A 4 2.18 6.38 -39.88
C GLY A 4 1.57 5.74 -38.63
N ILE A 5 1.96 4.52 -38.26
CA ILE A 5 1.44 3.82 -37.07
C ILE A 5 1.90 4.53 -35.78
N VAL A 6 0.94 4.72 -34.85
CA VAL A 6 1.15 5.25 -33.51
C VAL A 6 0.85 4.13 -32.50
N PRO A 7 1.75 3.82 -31.54
CA PRO A 7 1.50 2.79 -30.54
C PRO A 7 0.36 3.17 -29.59
N ASP A 8 -0.56 2.24 -29.33
CA ASP A 8 -1.58 2.39 -28.28
C ASP A 8 -1.02 2.17 -26.87
N LEU A 9 -0.15 1.16 -26.74
CA LEU A 9 0.50 0.77 -25.48
C LEU A 9 2.00 0.61 -25.70
N ILE A 10 2.80 1.22 -24.83
CA ILE A 10 4.26 1.11 -24.84
C ILE A 10 4.67 0.30 -23.62
N ILE A 11 5.34 -0.83 -23.85
CA ILE A 11 5.83 -1.72 -22.81
C ILE A 11 7.32 -1.49 -22.62
N ASN A 12 7.76 -1.50 -21.35
CA ASN A 12 9.19 -1.40 -21.04
C ASN A 12 9.95 -2.66 -21.54
N PRO A 13 11.00 -2.52 -22.38
CA PRO A 13 11.76 -3.64 -22.90
C PRO A 13 12.42 -4.51 -21.81
N HIS A 14 12.67 -3.98 -20.61
CA HIS A 14 13.23 -4.74 -19.49
C HIS A 14 12.31 -5.87 -18.98
N ALA A 15 11.02 -5.83 -19.32
CA ALA A 15 10.05 -6.84 -18.91
C ALA A 15 10.22 -8.19 -19.63
N PHE A 16 10.90 -8.24 -20.77
CA PHE A 16 10.99 -9.47 -21.59
C PHE A 16 12.17 -10.39 -21.23
N PRO A 17 13.43 -9.91 -21.12
CA PRO A 17 14.58 -10.80 -20.89
C PRO A 17 14.51 -11.54 -19.56
N SER A 18 14.00 -10.87 -18.52
CA SER A 18 13.91 -11.43 -17.16
C SER A 18 12.82 -12.50 -17.01
N ARG A 19 11.74 -12.41 -17.79
CA ARG A 19 10.56 -13.27 -17.66
C ARG A 19 10.51 -14.40 -18.69
N MET A 20 11.41 -14.40 -19.67
CA MET A 20 11.48 -15.39 -20.77
C MET A 20 10.16 -15.56 -21.53
N THR A 21 9.33 -14.51 -21.59
CA THR A 21 8.01 -14.52 -22.25
C THR A 21 8.13 -14.27 -23.75
N ILE A 22 8.84 -15.16 -24.46
CA ILE A 22 9.06 -15.08 -25.91
C ILE A 22 7.73 -15.15 -26.67
N GLY A 23 6.74 -15.89 -26.14
CA GLY A 23 5.42 -16.03 -26.74
C GLY A 23 4.73 -14.69 -27.06
N GLN A 24 4.89 -13.67 -26.22
CA GLN A 24 4.32 -12.35 -26.48
C GLN A 24 4.99 -11.65 -27.68
N LEU A 25 6.28 -11.89 -27.91
CA LEU A 25 6.97 -11.39 -29.10
C LEU A 25 6.52 -12.14 -30.37
N LEU A 26 6.28 -13.45 -30.26
CA LEU A 26 5.73 -14.26 -31.35
C LEU A 26 4.32 -13.80 -31.71
N GLU A 27 3.47 -13.61 -30.71
CA GLU A 27 2.11 -13.09 -30.86
C GLU A 27 2.11 -11.72 -31.52
N SER A 28 3.01 -10.83 -31.11
CA SER A 28 3.13 -9.50 -31.71
C SER A 28 3.43 -9.54 -33.21
N ILE A 29 4.27 -10.48 -33.66
CA ILE A 29 4.57 -10.69 -35.08
C ILE A 29 3.36 -11.31 -35.79
N ALA A 30 2.79 -12.36 -35.21
CA ALA A 30 1.62 -13.07 -35.76
C ALA A 30 0.41 -12.13 -35.91
N GLY A 31 0.10 -11.33 -34.89
CA GLY A 31 -0.99 -10.37 -34.88
C GLY A 31 -0.80 -9.28 -35.93
N LYS A 32 0.44 -8.84 -36.17
CA LYS A 32 0.75 -7.89 -37.23
C LYS A 32 0.56 -8.48 -38.63
N VAL A 33 1.05 -9.70 -38.86
CA VAL A 33 0.84 -10.42 -40.12
C VAL A 33 -0.65 -10.65 -40.37
N GLY A 34 -1.38 -11.10 -39.35
CA GLY A 34 -2.83 -11.31 -39.43
C GLY A 34 -3.60 -10.03 -39.73
N ALA A 35 -3.25 -8.92 -39.06
CA ALA A 35 -3.87 -7.61 -39.30
C ALA A 35 -3.65 -7.10 -40.73
N LEU A 36 -2.46 -7.31 -41.30
CA LEU A 36 -2.13 -6.87 -42.66
C LEU A 36 -2.78 -7.73 -43.75
N LYS A 37 -2.89 -9.04 -43.53
CA LYS A 37 -3.54 -9.96 -44.47
C LYS A 37 -5.06 -9.97 -44.36
N GLY A 38 -5.60 -9.58 -43.21
CA GLY A 38 -7.02 -9.76 -42.88
C GLY A 38 -7.39 -11.20 -42.54
N GLU A 39 -6.43 -12.01 -42.07
CA GLU A 39 -6.65 -13.41 -41.66
C GLU A 39 -6.30 -13.61 -40.17
N PHE A 40 -7.03 -14.49 -39.49
CA PHE A 40 -6.63 -14.93 -38.15
C PHE A 40 -5.49 -15.94 -38.27
N VAL A 41 -4.40 -15.68 -37.55
CA VAL A 41 -3.27 -16.61 -37.49
C VAL A 41 -3.55 -17.67 -36.41
N ASP A 42 -3.47 -18.94 -36.78
CA ASP A 42 -3.61 -20.04 -35.83
C ASP A 42 -2.40 -20.09 -34.88
N GLY A 43 -2.68 -19.86 -33.60
CA GLY A 43 -1.72 -19.92 -32.49
C GLY A 43 -1.88 -21.18 -31.63
N THR A 44 -2.58 -22.21 -32.11
CA THR A 44 -2.81 -23.45 -31.35
C THR A 44 -1.47 -24.10 -30.96
N PRO A 45 -1.28 -24.50 -29.69
CA PRO A 45 -0.05 -25.14 -29.24
C PRO A 45 0.34 -26.33 -30.13
N PHE A 46 1.60 -26.39 -30.53
CA PHE A 46 2.21 -27.45 -31.37
C PHE A 46 1.71 -27.59 -32.82
N MET A 47 0.62 -26.92 -33.21
CA MET A 47 0.05 -27.00 -34.56
C MET A 47 0.08 -25.68 -35.34
N GLY A 48 0.39 -24.57 -34.65
CA GLY A 48 0.46 -23.24 -35.27
C GLY A 48 1.57 -23.08 -36.31
N LYS A 49 1.47 -21.99 -37.09
CA LYS A 49 2.46 -21.66 -38.13
C LYS A 49 3.86 -21.44 -37.54
N PRO A 50 4.94 -21.98 -38.16
CA PRO A 50 6.31 -21.69 -37.76
C PRO A 50 6.64 -20.20 -37.84
N ILE A 51 7.48 -19.70 -36.91
CA ILE A 51 7.89 -18.28 -36.90
C ILE A 51 8.60 -17.88 -38.18
N GLN A 52 9.38 -18.78 -38.80
CA GLN A 52 10.12 -18.50 -40.02
C GLN A 52 9.16 -18.12 -41.17
N GLU A 53 8.01 -18.80 -41.25
CA GLU A 53 6.97 -18.48 -42.22
C GLU A 53 6.34 -17.11 -41.94
N LEU A 54 6.00 -16.83 -40.68
CA LEU A 54 5.45 -15.52 -40.29
C LEU A 54 6.42 -14.37 -40.59
N ARG A 55 7.72 -14.58 -40.37
CA ARG A 55 8.76 -13.59 -40.71
C ARG A 55 8.87 -13.35 -42.21
N ALA A 56 8.81 -14.40 -43.01
CA ALA A 56 8.86 -14.30 -44.47
C ALA A 56 7.58 -13.65 -45.03
N GLU A 57 6.41 -13.95 -44.45
CA GLU A 57 5.16 -13.30 -44.80
C GLU A 57 5.19 -11.80 -44.46
N LEU A 58 5.72 -11.43 -43.28
CA LEU A 58 5.87 -10.03 -42.88
C LEU A 58 6.78 -9.25 -43.86
N GLU A 59 7.85 -9.89 -44.34
CA GLU A 59 8.75 -9.34 -45.35
C GLU A 59 8.08 -9.14 -46.71
N ARG A 60 7.25 -10.09 -47.15
CA ARG A 60 6.44 -9.96 -48.36
C ARG A 60 5.41 -8.83 -48.28
N LEU A 61 4.98 -8.48 -47.07
CA LEU A 61 4.03 -7.39 -46.80
C LEU A 61 4.72 -6.02 -46.68
N GLY A 62 6.03 -5.93 -46.94
CA GLY A 62 6.78 -4.68 -46.96
C GLY A 62 7.30 -4.22 -45.59
N PHE A 63 7.23 -5.07 -44.57
CA PHE A 63 7.77 -4.80 -43.24
C PHE A 63 9.05 -5.61 -43.00
N ARG A 64 9.89 -5.20 -42.04
CA ARG A 64 11.07 -5.99 -41.70
C ARG A 64 10.70 -7.32 -41.04
N SER A 65 11.39 -8.39 -41.42
CA SER A 65 11.24 -9.74 -40.85
C SER A 65 11.48 -9.81 -39.33
N SER A 66 12.21 -8.85 -38.76
CA SER A 66 12.43 -8.75 -37.31
C SER A 66 11.27 -8.12 -36.53
N GLY A 67 10.25 -7.58 -37.22
CA GLY A 67 9.16 -6.82 -36.61
C GLY A 67 9.56 -5.43 -36.09
N LYS A 68 10.83 -5.02 -36.29
CA LYS A 68 11.32 -3.70 -35.92
C LYS A 68 11.03 -2.68 -37.02
N GLU A 69 10.66 -1.48 -36.61
CA GLU A 69 10.40 -0.34 -37.49
C GLU A 69 11.19 0.89 -37.04
N ILE A 70 11.36 1.81 -37.98
CA ILE A 70 11.90 3.14 -37.69
C ILE A 70 10.77 4.00 -37.13
N LEU A 71 10.96 4.48 -35.91
CA LEU A 71 10.07 5.47 -35.29
C LEU A 71 10.73 6.85 -35.29
N TYR A 72 9.88 7.88 -35.31
CA TYR A 72 10.25 9.27 -35.19
C TYR A 72 9.70 9.80 -33.87
N ASP A 73 10.47 10.64 -33.20
CA ASP A 73 10.04 11.33 -32.01
C ASP A 73 8.93 12.35 -32.36
N GLY A 74 7.78 12.22 -31.72
CA GLY A 74 6.62 13.10 -31.94
C GLY A 74 6.83 14.53 -31.43
N LEU A 75 7.81 14.76 -30.53
CA LEU A 75 8.12 16.10 -30.03
C LEU A 75 9.14 16.83 -30.92
N THR A 76 10.23 16.15 -31.29
CA THR A 76 11.34 16.77 -32.04
C THR A 76 11.29 16.52 -33.54
N GLY A 77 10.50 15.55 -34.00
CA GLY A 77 10.47 15.11 -35.40
C GLY A 77 11.71 14.32 -35.85
N LYS A 78 12.68 14.10 -34.97
CA LYS A 78 13.91 13.37 -35.30
C LYS A 78 13.67 11.87 -35.32
N LYS A 79 14.38 11.17 -36.19
CA LYS A 79 14.41 9.71 -36.22
C LYS A 79 15.05 9.18 -34.93
N LEU A 80 14.44 8.17 -34.30
CA LEU A 80 15.05 7.48 -33.18
C LEU A 80 16.27 6.67 -33.66
N GLU A 81 17.36 6.69 -32.89
CA GLU A 81 18.60 6.00 -33.24
C GLU A 81 18.42 4.47 -33.29
N ALA A 82 17.54 3.94 -32.44
CA ALA A 82 17.24 2.52 -32.36
C ALA A 82 15.97 2.15 -33.15
N GLU A 83 16.00 0.96 -33.75
CA GLU A 83 14.82 0.37 -34.37
C GLU A 83 13.90 -0.24 -33.30
N ILE A 84 12.64 0.18 -33.31
CA ILE A 84 11.69 -0.17 -32.26
C ILE A 84 10.83 -1.33 -32.71
N PHE A 85 10.71 -2.34 -31.87
CA PHE A 85 9.82 -3.47 -32.12
C PHE A 85 8.35 -3.03 -31.94
N ILE A 86 7.54 -3.23 -32.98
CA ILE A 86 6.12 -2.87 -32.97
C ILE A 86 5.28 -3.97 -33.62
N GLY A 87 4.20 -4.35 -32.96
CA GLY A 87 3.21 -5.27 -33.48
C GLY A 87 1.94 -5.26 -32.66
N VAL A 88 1.04 -6.19 -32.97
CA VAL A 88 -0.33 -6.22 -32.44
C VAL A 88 -0.42 -7.38 -31.45
N VAL A 89 -0.77 -7.06 -30.21
CA VAL A 89 -0.88 -8.03 -29.11
C VAL A 89 -2.23 -7.85 -28.43
N TYR A 90 -2.86 -8.96 -28.04
CA TYR A 90 -4.12 -8.90 -27.32
C TYR A 90 -3.90 -8.62 -25.83
N TYR A 91 -4.42 -7.49 -25.35
CA TYR A 91 -4.37 -7.10 -23.94
C TYR A 91 -5.72 -7.26 -23.25
N GLN A 92 -5.71 -7.79 -22.03
CA GLN A 92 -6.90 -7.94 -21.19
C GLN A 92 -6.94 -6.86 -20.11
N LYS A 93 -8.09 -6.19 -19.96
CA LYS A 93 -8.33 -5.23 -18.88
C LYS A 93 -8.71 -5.98 -17.60
N LEU A 94 -7.90 -5.85 -16.55
CA LEU A 94 -8.17 -6.43 -15.23
C LEU A 94 -9.16 -5.57 -14.42
N HIS A 95 -9.85 -6.20 -13.47
CA HIS A 95 -10.84 -5.54 -12.60
C HIS A 95 -10.21 -4.73 -11.44
N HIS A 96 -8.90 -4.85 -11.21
CA HIS A 96 -8.19 -4.13 -10.14
C HIS A 96 -7.93 -2.67 -10.52
N LEU A 97 -8.93 -1.81 -10.33
CA LEU A 97 -8.84 -0.39 -10.65
C LEU A 97 -8.30 0.43 -9.46
N VAL A 98 -7.51 1.47 -9.76
CA VAL A 98 -6.94 2.38 -8.74
C VAL A 98 -8.02 3.10 -7.94
N ARG A 99 -9.14 3.45 -8.60
CA ARG A 99 -10.31 4.09 -7.98
C ARG A 99 -10.86 3.29 -6.79
N ASP A 100 -10.74 1.97 -6.83
CA ASP A 100 -11.24 1.09 -5.77
C ASP A 100 -10.21 0.91 -4.64
N LYS A 101 -8.93 1.22 -4.91
CA LYS A 101 -7.82 1.08 -3.95
C LYS A 101 -7.49 2.36 -3.17
N ILE A 102 -7.79 3.54 -3.72
CA ILE A 102 -7.50 4.81 -3.02
C ILE A 102 -8.29 4.90 -1.71
N HIS A 103 -7.58 5.14 -0.62
CA HIS A 103 -8.14 5.24 0.73
C HIS A 103 -7.32 6.24 1.55
N ALA A 104 -8.01 7.16 2.24
CA ALA A 104 -7.39 8.17 3.08
C ALA A 104 -8.27 8.46 4.29
N ARG A 105 -7.64 8.69 5.43
CA ARG A 105 -8.31 9.05 6.70
C ARG A 105 -7.59 10.24 7.31
N ALA A 106 -8.35 11.26 7.68
CA ALA A 106 -7.88 12.39 8.49
C ALA A 106 -8.23 12.15 9.97
N ARG A 107 -9.50 12.36 10.33
CA ARG A 107 -10.09 11.94 11.61
C ARG A 107 -11.38 11.19 11.30
N GLY A 108 -11.73 10.21 12.14
CA GLY A 108 -12.89 9.35 11.90
C GLY A 108 -13.33 8.64 13.16
N GLN A 109 -14.33 7.78 13.02
CA GLN A 109 -14.84 6.98 14.12
C GLN A 109 -13.76 6.06 14.69
N VAL A 110 -13.86 5.83 15.99
CA VAL A 110 -12.99 4.92 16.74
C VAL A 110 -13.81 3.75 17.27
N GLN A 111 -13.16 2.62 17.48
CA GLN A 111 -13.77 1.46 18.10
C GLN A 111 -14.08 1.77 19.57
N MET A 112 -15.25 1.36 20.07
CA MET A 112 -15.68 1.70 21.44
C MET A 112 -14.76 1.11 22.52
N LEU A 113 -14.32 -0.14 22.33
CA LEU A 113 -13.50 -0.85 23.33
C LEU A 113 -12.09 -0.28 23.44
N THR A 114 -11.38 -0.12 22.32
CA THR A 114 -9.96 0.26 22.30
C THR A 114 -9.72 1.75 22.07
N ARG A 115 -10.76 2.50 21.66
CA ARG A 115 -10.68 3.90 21.20
C ARG A 115 -9.70 4.12 20.04
N GLN A 116 -9.29 3.05 19.35
CA GLN A 116 -8.44 3.12 18.17
C GLN A 116 -9.25 3.29 16.88
N PRO A 117 -8.64 3.79 15.79
CA PRO A 117 -9.24 3.84 14.47
C PRO A 117 -9.91 2.53 14.02
N THR A 118 -11.12 2.62 13.46
CA THR A 118 -11.81 1.49 12.83
C THR A 118 -11.02 0.91 11.65
N GLU A 119 -11.30 -0.34 11.27
CA GLU A 119 -10.75 -0.97 10.07
C GLU A 119 -11.66 -0.73 8.84
N GLY A 120 -11.03 -0.64 7.66
CA GLY A 120 -11.71 -0.77 6.38
C GLY A 120 -12.22 0.54 5.77
N ARG A 121 -12.13 0.65 4.44
CA ARG A 121 -12.53 1.84 3.68
C ARG A 121 -14.00 2.23 3.88
N SER A 122 -14.89 1.24 3.92
CA SER A 122 -16.34 1.46 4.07
C SER A 122 -16.71 2.15 5.39
N ARG A 123 -15.87 2.00 6.42
CA ARG A 123 -16.06 2.61 7.76
C ARG A 123 -15.17 3.84 7.99
N GLY A 124 -14.53 4.35 6.94
CA GLY A 124 -13.53 5.43 7.07
C GLY A 124 -12.35 5.02 7.95
N GLY A 125 -11.99 3.73 7.91
CA GLY A 125 -11.00 3.13 8.79
C GLY A 125 -9.59 3.67 8.60
N GLY A 126 -8.73 3.50 9.60
CA GLY A 126 -7.32 3.88 9.53
C GLY A 126 -6.47 2.85 8.80
N LEU A 127 -5.21 3.20 8.56
CA LEU A 127 -4.18 2.23 8.23
C LEU A 127 -3.63 1.64 9.52
N LYS A 128 -3.27 0.35 9.48
CA LYS A 128 -2.60 -0.31 10.59
C LYS A 128 -1.12 0.04 10.55
N PHE A 129 -0.61 0.53 11.68
CA PHE A 129 0.83 0.70 11.90
C PHE A 129 1.31 -0.49 12.73
N GLY A 130 2.07 -1.38 12.09
CA GLY A 130 2.51 -2.64 12.70
C GLY A 130 3.90 -2.55 13.33
N GLU A 131 4.38 -3.71 13.77
CA GLU A 131 5.70 -3.85 14.38
C GLU A 131 6.81 -3.56 13.37
N MET A 132 6.66 -3.98 12.11
CA MET A 132 7.64 -3.72 11.06
C MET A 132 7.76 -2.21 10.78
N GLU A 133 6.63 -1.49 10.71
CA GLU A 133 6.65 -0.04 10.50
C GLU A 133 7.25 0.70 11.71
N ARG A 134 7.00 0.22 12.92
CA ARG A 134 7.64 0.72 14.15
C ARG A 134 9.16 0.56 14.09
N ASP A 135 9.63 -0.63 13.74
CA ASP A 135 11.05 -0.96 13.75
C ASP A 135 11.82 -0.15 12.68
N CYS A 136 11.18 0.16 11.54
CA CYS A 136 11.72 1.10 10.57
C CYS A 136 11.98 2.50 11.17
N LEU A 137 11.04 3.04 11.95
CA LEU A 137 11.22 4.35 12.60
C LEU A 137 12.31 4.33 13.69
N ILE A 138 12.40 3.23 14.42
CA ILE A 138 13.46 3.02 15.43
C ILE A 138 14.82 2.96 14.75
N ALA A 139 14.96 2.24 13.63
CA ALA A 139 16.21 2.16 12.86
C ALA A 139 16.68 3.52 12.34
N HIS A 140 15.74 4.41 11.98
CA HIS A 140 16.04 5.80 11.61
C HIS A 140 16.34 6.72 12.80
N GLY A 141 16.11 6.28 14.04
CA GLY A 141 16.28 7.10 15.24
C GLY A 141 15.23 8.21 15.39
N ALA A 142 14.09 8.10 14.72
CA ALA A 142 13.07 9.14 14.66
C ALA A 142 12.10 9.07 15.86
N SER A 143 12.59 9.37 17.07
CA SER A 143 11.84 9.25 18.33
C SER A 143 10.57 10.09 18.39
N PHE A 144 10.62 11.36 17.96
CA PHE A 144 9.43 12.24 17.94
C PHE A 144 8.38 11.76 16.95
N LEU A 145 8.79 11.25 15.79
CA LEU A 145 7.87 10.71 14.79
C LEU A 145 7.20 9.42 15.29
N LEU A 146 7.95 8.59 16.01
CA LEU A 146 7.43 7.39 16.66
C LEU A 146 6.33 7.75 17.67
N LEU A 147 6.58 8.75 18.53
CA LEU A 147 5.61 9.24 19.51
C LEU A 147 4.37 9.85 18.83
N ASP A 148 4.54 10.66 17.80
CA ASP A 148 3.43 11.26 17.05
C ASP A 148 2.52 10.17 16.44
N ARG A 149 3.12 9.18 15.76
CA ARG A 149 2.36 8.15 15.04
C ARG A 149 1.70 7.13 15.95
N LEU A 150 2.36 6.70 17.04
CA LEU A 150 1.82 5.66 17.92
C LEU A 150 0.94 6.20 19.04
N LEU A 151 1.15 7.43 19.51
CA LEU A 151 0.40 7.99 20.64
C LEU A 151 -0.50 9.16 20.21
N GLU A 152 0.09 10.26 19.72
CA GLU A 152 -0.64 11.52 19.49
C GLU A 152 -1.75 11.39 18.45
N GLN A 153 -1.52 10.64 17.36
CA GLN A 153 -2.47 10.46 16.26
C GLN A 153 -3.34 9.19 16.39
N SER A 154 -3.20 8.42 17.46
CA SER A 154 -3.96 7.19 17.69
C SER A 154 -4.96 7.37 18.84
N ASP A 155 -4.56 7.01 20.05
CA ASP A 155 -5.44 6.80 21.21
C ASP A 155 -4.91 7.51 22.45
N LYS A 156 -4.32 8.70 22.29
CA LYS A 156 -3.89 9.55 23.41
C LYS A 156 -5.02 9.75 24.42
N PHE A 157 -4.75 9.38 25.66
CA PHE A 157 -5.67 9.47 26.77
C PHE A 157 -4.96 9.98 28.02
N THR A 158 -5.59 10.88 28.75
CA THR A 158 -5.08 11.36 30.05
C THR A 158 -5.80 10.60 31.14
N ALA A 159 -5.07 9.74 31.83
CA ALA A 159 -5.55 8.96 32.96
C ALA A 159 -5.04 9.55 34.27
N HIS A 160 -5.78 9.33 35.35
CA HIS A 160 -5.45 9.83 36.68
C HIS A 160 -5.10 8.67 37.58
N PHE A 161 -4.00 8.79 38.32
CA PHE A 161 -3.48 7.72 39.17
C PHE A 161 -3.12 8.24 40.55
N CYS A 162 -3.40 7.45 41.58
CA CYS A 162 -3.06 7.80 42.97
C CYS A 162 -1.55 7.64 43.21
N LYS A 163 -0.89 8.67 43.77
CA LYS A 163 0.55 8.64 44.05
C LYS A 163 0.97 7.58 45.08
N LEU A 164 0.05 7.18 45.98
CA LEU A 164 0.34 6.23 47.06
C LEU A 164 0.18 4.76 46.64
N CYS A 165 -0.89 4.40 45.93
CA CYS A 165 -1.11 3.01 45.49
C CYS A 165 -0.75 2.72 44.02
N GLY A 166 -0.61 3.75 43.18
CA GLY A 166 -0.33 3.58 41.76
C GLY A 166 -1.51 3.06 40.92
N LEU A 167 -2.73 3.03 41.49
CA LEU A 167 -3.96 2.63 40.78
C LEU A 167 -4.67 3.79 40.11
N PRO A 168 -5.50 3.50 39.08
CA PRO A 168 -6.37 4.49 38.47
C PRO A 168 -7.34 5.07 39.51
N ALA A 169 -7.40 6.39 39.53
CA ALA A 169 -8.34 7.20 40.29
C ALA A 169 -9.42 7.75 39.34
N TYR A 170 -10.64 7.89 39.83
CA TYR A 170 -11.74 8.46 39.05
C TYR A 170 -12.13 9.83 39.60
N TYR A 171 -12.72 10.66 38.75
CA TYR A 171 -13.23 11.97 39.13
C TYR A 171 -14.70 11.86 39.52
N ASP A 172 -15.05 12.25 40.75
CA ASP A 172 -16.44 12.33 41.19
C ASP A 172 -16.98 13.74 40.88
N LEU A 173 -17.94 13.80 39.95
CA LEU A 173 -18.60 15.05 39.54
C LEU A 173 -19.39 15.70 40.67
N LYS A 174 -19.89 14.93 41.65
CA LYS A 174 -20.71 15.50 42.75
C LYS A 174 -19.87 16.22 43.79
N GLN A 175 -18.65 15.75 44.01
CA GLN A 175 -17.73 16.30 45.01
C GLN A 175 -16.64 17.16 44.37
N GLU A 176 -16.62 17.23 43.03
CA GLU A 176 -15.64 17.96 42.21
C GLU A 176 -14.19 17.62 42.58
N ARG A 177 -13.91 16.34 42.85
CA ARG A 177 -12.61 15.86 43.34
C ARG A 177 -12.26 14.49 42.78
N PHE A 178 -10.96 14.20 42.70
CA PHE A 178 -10.46 12.86 42.40
C PHE A 178 -10.52 11.96 43.62
N LEU A 179 -10.98 10.73 43.44
CA LEU A 179 -11.09 9.72 44.48
C LEU A 179 -10.31 8.46 44.09
N CYS A 180 -9.51 7.98 45.02
CA CYS A 180 -8.91 6.66 44.92
C CYS A 180 -9.86 5.61 45.52
N PRO A 181 -10.09 4.44 44.86
CA PRO A 181 -10.92 3.38 45.42
C PRO A 181 -10.44 2.84 46.79
N ILE A 182 -9.14 2.90 47.08
CA ILE A 182 -8.55 2.34 48.29
C ILE A 182 -8.39 3.40 49.39
N HIS A 183 -7.85 4.56 49.02
CA HIS A 183 -7.45 5.58 49.99
C HIS A 183 -8.43 6.77 50.05
N GLY A 184 -9.51 6.74 49.27
CA GLY A 184 -10.55 7.76 49.30
C GLY A 184 -10.05 9.16 48.92
N LYS A 185 -10.27 10.12 49.83
CA LYS A 185 -10.08 11.56 49.61
C LYS A 185 -8.68 12.06 49.96
N ASP A 186 -7.92 11.29 50.74
CA ASP A 186 -6.69 11.76 51.38
C ASP A 186 -5.45 11.55 50.50
N THR A 187 -5.62 11.42 49.19
CA THR A 187 -4.51 11.10 48.28
C THR A 187 -4.33 12.10 47.17
N GLU A 188 -3.07 12.47 46.96
CA GLU A 188 -2.66 13.16 45.77
C GLU A 188 -2.77 12.26 44.54
N VAL A 189 -3.29 12.85 43.46
CA VAL A 189 -3.52 12.18 42.18
C VAL A 189 -2.65 12.86 41.13
N ALA A 190 -1.92 12.06 40.36
CA ALA A 190 -1.13 12.51 39.23
C ALA A 190 -1.88 12.24 37.92
N ALA A 191 -1.82 13.19 36.98
CA ALA A 191 -2.35 13.01 35.63
C ALA A 191 -1.23 12.52 34.71
N VAL A 192 -1.45 11.41 34.00
CA VAL A 192 -0.47 10.80 33.09
C VAL A 192 -1.08 10.67 31.71
N SER A 193 -0.38 11.16 30.69
CA SER A 193 -0.75 10.98 29.28
C SER A 193 -0.19 9.65 28.77
N LEU A 194 -1.06 8.74 28.34
CA LEU A 194 -0.72 7.41 27.86
C LEU A 194 -1.70 6.92 26.78
N PRO A 195 -1.38 5.86 26.01
CA PRO A 195 -2.34 5.28 25.08
C PRO A 195 -3.49 4.61 25.83
N TYR A 196 -4.73 4.81 25.39
CA TYR A 196 -5.89 4.15 25.98
C TYR A 196 -5.77 2.61 25.95
N ALA A 197 -5.13 2.04 24.93
CA ALA A 197 -4.85 0.60 24.89
C ALA A 197 -4.00 0.12 26.09
N PHE A 198 -3.06 0.93 26.57
CA PHE A 198 -2.30 0.61 27.77
C PHE A 198 -3.17 0.73 29.04
N TYR A 199 -4.04 1.73 29.11
CA TYR A 199 -5.01 1.85 30.20
C TYR A 199 -5.92 0.61 30.30
N LEU A 200 -6.43 0.15 29.15
CA LEU A 200 -7.25 -1.06 29.06
C LEU A 200 -6.47 -2.30 29.54
N LEU A 201 -5.20 -2.45 29.17
CA LEU A 201 -4.34 -3.53 29.64
C LEU A 201 -4.23 -3.55 31.19
N LEU A 202 -4.12 -2.38 31.82
CA LEU A 202 -4.08 -2.29 33.28
C LEU A 202 -5.39 -2.77 33.91
N GLU A 203 -6.54 -2.39 33.35
CA GLU A 203 -7.86 -2.84 33.81
C GLU A 203 -8.04 -4.35 33.62
N GLU A 204 -7.58 -4.91 32.50
CA GLU A 204 -7.61 -6.34 32.23
C GLU A 204 -6.74 -7.12 33.25
N LEU A 205 -5.54 -6.64 33.56
CA LEU A 205 -4.68 -7.23 34.60
C LEU A 205 -5.34 -7.20 35.98
N MET A 206 -5.97 -6.08 36.34
CA MET A 206 -6.73 -5.95 37.59
C MET A 206 -7.88 -6.95 37.67
N SER A 207 -8.57 -7.20 36.54
CA SER A 207 -9.64 -8.20 36.49
C SER A 207 -9.15 -9.63 36.77
N MET A 208 -7.88 -9.92 36.46
CA MET A 208 -7.23 -11.21 36.74
C MET A 208 -6.67 -11.32 38.17
N GLY A 209 -6.86 -10.29 39.01
CA GLY A 209 -6.29 -10.22 40.35
C GLY A 209 -4.81 -9.83 40.38
N ILE A 210 -4.25 -9.40 39.25
CA ILE A 210 -2.89 -8.84 39.18
C ILE A 210 -3.00 -7.34 39.45
N TYR A 211 -2.22 -6.83 40.39
CA TYR A 211 -2.27 -5.43 40.79
C TYR A 211 -1.10 -4.63 40.20
N PRO A 212 -1.25 -3.99 39.03
CA PRO A 212 -0.18 -3.22 38.42
C PRO A 212 -0.01 -1.88 39.15
N ARG A 213 1.03 -1.75 39.96
CA ARG A 213 1.38 -0.49 40.63
C ARG A 213 2.22 0.38 39.71
N LEU A 214 1.73 1.57 39.38
CA LEU A 214 2.55 2.60 38.74
C LEU A 214 3.40 3.31 39.79
N LEU A 215 4.71 3.31 39.59
CA LEU A 215 5.67 4.05 40.40
C LEU A 215 5.98 5.37 39.69
N PHE A 216 5.80 6.48 40.40
CA PHE A 216 6.12 7.81 39.88
C PHE A 216 7.59 8.12 40.15
N GLY A 217 8.31 8.51 39.11
CA GLY A 217 9.63 9.14 39.24
C GLY A 217 9.49 10.64 39.43
N GLU A 218 10.57 11.29 39.86
CA GLU A 218 10.65 12.75 39.88
C GLU A 218 10.62 13.30 38.44
N GLU A 219 9.83 14.36 38.21
CA GLU A 219 9.88 15.09 36.94
C GLU A 219 11.21 15.87 36.87
N VAL A 220 11.96 15.67 35.79
CA VAL A 220 13.24 16.34 35.51
C VAL A 220 13.02 17.50 34.53
#